data_AF-C4JFI9-F1
#
_entry.id   AF-C4JFI9-F1
#
_cell.length_a   1.000
_cell.length_b   1.000
_cell.length_c   1.000
_cell.angle_alpha   90.00
_cell.angle_beta   90.00
_cell.angle_gamma   90.00
#
_symmetry.space_group_name_H-M   'P 1'
#
loop_
_entity.id
_entity.type
_entity.pdbx_description
1 polymer ?
#
loop_
_entity_poly.entity_id
_entity_poly.type
_entity_poly.pdbx_seq_one_letter_code
_entity_poly.pdbx_strand_id
1 'polypeptide(L)'
;MEAQGSKSWILANQVPRLRQSDWPIRTASIHLCQRAQGNLRSGATSRRRDLEQQSFSFTDVDAKMSLLTWLRRLYSLDILDTRFTVSATTPPNLAASQNHTRTQDAATSKQPKNGASPPRWNTPEFYIYYVVFIVAVPLMFKTAIDVSQESHPTYSKYSELLSPGWIPGRKVDNSDAQYASFRDNVRYMAILVVFHPLLRRLYNILFPCKSSVSSSSKGNFASGQTAAAARSRFEQRVSFDYWFSLVFLAVLHGFSALKVLGILFINFNIAKRFPRSYIPAATWIFNIGILFANELLHGYKYTSIATSIGSALGLGDDGNLLTWGKWLDSWGGLVSRWEVLFNITVLRLISFNLDYYWSLDNRAGSPVEKKQLDPSNLSERDRIATPADPAYFNLRNYFSYALYSPLYLAGPILTFNDYIHQQHYQLHSISKIRTLLYGIRFLLTLLCMELILHYIYVVAISKSSPDWSVYTPFQLSMLGYFNLHIIWLKLLIPWRFFRLWALIDGIDPPENMLAPLIQSMGGTIPLCSTWGQPKRKQSQSSRI
;
A
#
# COMPACT_ATOMS: atom_id res chain seq x y z
N MET A 1 58.50 4.28 -26.70
CA MET A 1 58.13 5.59 -26.12
C MET A 1 57.16 5.31 -25.00
N GLU A 2 57.75 4.92 -23.87
CA GLU A 2 57.12 4.46 -22.65
C GLU A 2 57.34 5.52 -21.56
N ALA A 3 56.37 5.70 -20.68
CA ALA A 3 56.56 6.34 -19.38
C ALA A 3 55.97 5.36 -18.35
N GLN A 4 56.80 4.65 -17.55
CA GLN A 4 57.40 5.09 -16.28
C GLN A 4 56.36 5.73 -15.33
N GLY A 5 56.19 5.33 -14.07
CA GLY A 5 56.99 4.44 -13.24
C GLY A 5 56.34 4.25 -11.86
N SER A 6 56.85 3.23 -11.17
CA SER A 6 56.58 2.85 -9.78
C SER A 6 57.27 3.81 -8.78
N LYS A 7 56.66 4.06 -7.62
CA LYS A 7 57.21 3.79 -6.26
C LYS A 7 56.57 4.66 -5.14
N SER A 8 55.92 3.93 -4.21
CA SER A 8 56.04 4.00 -2.75
C SER A 8 56.74 5.19 -2.07
N TRP A 9 56.08 5.79 -1.08
CA TRP A 9 56.72 6.32 0.13
C TRP A 9 56.02 5.81 1.41
N ILE A 10 56.88 5.38 2.34
CA ILE A 10 56.64 4.87 3.69
C ILE A 10 56.77 6.04 4.68
N LEU A 11 56.03 5.99 5.81
CA LEU A 11 56.41 6.36 7.20
C LEU A 11 55.10 6.49 8.02
N ALA A 12 54.69 5.50 8.82
CA ALA A 12 55.12 5.26 10.21
C ALA A 12 54.78 6.40 11.20
N ASN A 13 53.76 6.22 12.06
CA ASN A 13 53.99 6.07 13.51
C ASN A 13 52.71 5.88 14.36
N GLN A 14 52.76 4.79 15.13
CA GLN A 14 52.43 4.66 16.56
C GLN A 14 50.98 4.79 17.07
N VAL A 15 50.52 3.63 17.54
CA VAL A 15 49.43 3.32 18.48
C VAL A 15 49.82 3.76 19.91
N PRO A 16 48.85 4.05 20.81
CA PRO A 16 48.70 3.14 21.94
C PRO A 16 47.25 2.71 22.21
N ARG A 17 47.14 1.43 22.60
CA ARG A 17 45.96 0.76 23.14
C ARG A 17 45.66 1.33 24.53
N LEU A 18 44.38 1.55 24.85
CA LEU A 18 43.92 1.63 26.23
C LEU A 18 43.08 0.41 26.57
N ARG A 19 43.42 -0.16 27.73
CA ARG A 19 43.08 -1.48 28.25
C ARG A 19 41.96 -1.32 29.30
N GLN A 20 41.13 -2.36 29.42
CA GLN A 20 40.16 -2.60 30.50
C GLN A 20 40.76 -2.39 31.90
N SER A 21 39.96 -1.82 32.81
CA SER A 21 40.07 -2.04 34.27
C SER A 21 38.76 -1.69 34.99
N ASP A 22 38.15 -2.75 35.53
CA ASP A 22 37.49 -2.93 36.85
C ASP A 22 36.76 -1.78 37.56
N TRP A 23 35.57 -2.11 38.12
CA TRP A 23 35.10 -1.88 39.52
C TRP A 23 33.54 -1.98 39.62
N PRO A 24 32.92 -2.35 40.77
CA PRO A 24 32.90 -3.68 41.39
C PRO A 24 31.47 -4.25 41.58
N ILE A 25 31.43 -5.52 41.98
CA ILE A 25 30.30 -6.26 42.54
C ILE A 25 29.95 -5.73 43.95
N ARG A 26 28.66 -5.50 44.24
CA ARG A 26 28.12 -5.58 45.61
C ARG A 26 26.92 -6.50 45.66
N THR A 27 27.07 -7.48 46.53
CA THR A 27 26.10 -8.41 47.09
C THR A 27 25.07 -7.69 47.96
N ALA A 28 23.79 -8.03 47.79
CA ALA A 28 22.79 -7.95 48.84
C ALA A 28 21.72 -9.03 48.59
N SER A 29 21.74 -10.01 49.49
CA SER A 29 20.94 -11.21 49.54
C SER A 29 19.51 -10.96 50.05
N ILE A 30 18.60 -11.84 49.62
CA ILE A 30 17.54 -12.48 50.41
C ILE A 30 16.58 -11.55 51.18
N HIS A 31 15.36 -11.40 50.67
CA HIS A 31 14.11 -11.59 51.43
C HIS A 31 12.91 -11.48 50.46
N LEU A 32 11.87 -12.28 50.69
CA LEU A 32 10.58 -12.38 49.95
C LEU A 32 10.45 -13.55 48.96
N CYS A 33 10.92 -14.73 49.37
CA CYS A 33 10.28 -15.98 49.00
C CYS A 33 9.73 -16.63 50.27
N GLN A 34 8.58 -16.14 50.76
CA GLN A 34 7.70 -16.82 51.72
C GLN A 34 6.44 -15.97 51.95
N ARG A 35 5.57 -15.90 50.94
CA ARG A 35 4.15 -15.67 51.19
C ARG A 35 3.32 -16.36 50.11
N ALA A 36 3.04 -17.63 50.42
CA ALA A 36 1.84 -18.39 50.06
C ALA A 36 1.53 -18.51 48.55
N GLN A 37 1.81 -19.62 47.86
CA GLN A 37 1.42 -21.01 48.20
C GLN A 37 0.02 -21.14 48.81
N GLY A 38 -0.96 -20.38 48.29
CA GLY A 38 -2.36 -20.46 48.73
C GLY A 38 -3.43 -20.25 47.66
N ASN A 39 -3.10 -20.04 46.38
CA ASN A 39 -4.11 -19.70 45.35
C ASN A 39 -4.11 -20.59 44.09
N LEU A 40 -3.58 -21.81 44.19
CA LEU A 40 -3.46 -22.75 43.05
C LEU A 40 -4.70 -23.63 42.79
N ARG A 41 -5.89 -23.31 43.32
CA ARG A 41 -7.10 -24.13 43.09
C ARG A 41 -8.38 -23.40 42.65
N SER A 42 -8.34 -22.10 42.30
CA SER A 42 -9.51 -21.38 41.74
C SER A 42 -9.34 -20.85 40.30
N GLY A 43 -8.17 -21.04 39.68
CA GLY A 43 -7.85 -20.45 38.36
C GLY A 43 -8.38 -21.19 37.13
N ALA A 44 -8.94 -22.41 37.28
CA ALA A 44 -9.32 -23.25 36.14
C ALA A 44 -10.75 -23.01 35.61
N THR A 45 -11.63 -22.40 36.41
CA THR A 45 -13.04 -22.13 36.04
C THR A 45 -13.31 -20.67 35.65
N SER A 46 -12.36 -19.75 35.85
CA SER A 46 -12.44 -18.37 35.32
C SER A 46 -11.98 -18.30 33.85
N ARG A 47 -10.93 -19.04 33.50
CA ARG A 47 -10.29 -18.95 32.17
C ARG A 47 -11.13 -19.53 31.03
N ARG A 48 -12.17 -20.32 31.35
CA ARG A 48 -13.13 -20.85 30.36
C ARG A 48 -14.27 -19.86 30.07
N ARG A 49 -14.59 -18.94 31.00
CA ARG A 49 -15.55 -17.85 30.76
C ARG A 49 -14.95 -16.71 29.94
N ASP A 50 -13.64 -16.46 30.08
CA ASP A 50 -12.94 -15.42 29.30
C ASP A 50 -12.75 -15.77 27.81
N LEU A 51 -12.88 -17.05 27.44
CA LEU A 51 -12.79 -17.50 26.03
C LEU A 51 -14.16 -17.62 25.35
N GLU A 52 -15.25 -17.66 26.11
CA GLU A 52 -16.64 -17.58 25.58
C GLU A 52 -17.20 -16.15 25.60
N GLN A 53 -16.52 -15.18 26.23
CA GLN A 53 -16.87 -13.75 26.21
C GLN A 53 -16.15 -12.93 25.12
N GLN A 54 -15.73 -13.57 24.02
CA GLN A 54 -15.63 -12.88 22.71
C GLN A 54 -16.98 -12.85 21.97
N SER A 55 -18.09 -13.05 22.69
CA SER A 55 -19.40 -12.59 22.27
C SER A 55 -19.44 -11.05 22.30
N PHE A 56 -19.41 -10.48 21.11
CA PHE A 56 -19.95 -9.18 20.73
C PHE A 56 -20.54 -8.35 21.89
N SER A 57 -19.74 -7.44 22.44
CA SER A 57 -20.28 -6.27 23.12
C SER A 57 -19.88 -5.05 22.31
N PHE A 58 -20.89 -4.38 21.76
CA PHE A 58 -20.79 -2.98 21.38
C PHE A 58 -20.56 -2.24 22.70
N THR A 59 -19.30 -2.02 23.08
CA THR A 59 -18.99 -1.40 24.36
C THR A 59 -19.53 0.03 24.36
N ASP A 60 -20.21 0.35 25.45
CA ASP A 60 -20.95 1.57 25.80
C ASP A 60 -20.16 2.90 25.68
N VAL A 61 -18.88 2.82 25.26
CA VAL A 61 -17.97 3.95 25.07
C VAL A 61 -18.13 4.59 23.69
N ASP A 62 -18.48 3.84 22.65
CA ASP A 62 -18.69 4.39 21.30
C ASP A 62 -20.09 5.03 21.14
N ALA A 63 -21.06 4.68 21.99
CA ALA A 63 -22.45 5.16 21.91
C ALA A 63 -22.66 6.62 22.38
N LYS A 64 -21.70 7.21 23.10
CA LYS A 64 -21.76 8.58 23.64
C LYS A 64 -20.75 9.56 23.02
N MET A 65 -20.29 9.29 21.80
CA MET A 65 -19.48 10.28 21.09
C MET A 65 -20.37 11.31 20.41
N SER A 66 -20.16 12.59 20.73
CA SER A 66 -20.72 13.70 19.95
C SER A 66 -20.36 13.54 18.47
N LEU A 67 -21.28 13.90 17.57
CA LEU A 67 -21.06 13.92 16.13
C LEU A 67 -19.75 14.63 15.75
N LEU A 68 -19.41 15.71 16.46
CA LEU A 68 -18.17 16.45 16.25
C LEU A 68 -16.92 15.61 16.55
N THR A 69 -16.95 14.83 17.65
CA THR A 69 -15.85 13.93 18.02
C THR A 69 -15.71 12.80 17.00
N TRP A 70 -16.84 12.28 16.51
CA TRP A 70 -16.84 11.26 15.47
C TRP A 70 -16.27 11.79 14.14
N LEU A 71 -16.69 12.98 13.69
CA LEU A 71 -16.16 13.63 12.49
C LEU A 71 -14.66 13.94 12.63
N ARG A 72 -14.23 14.41 13.80
CA ARG A 72 -12.81 14.65 14.09
C ARG A 72 -12.00 13.36 14.03
N ARG A 73 -12.55 12.26 14.54
CA ARG A 73 -11.92 10.93 14.47
C ARG A 73 -11.84 10.46 13.01
N LEU A 74 -12.92 10.58 12.24
CA LEU A 74 -12.99 10.21 10.83
C LEU A 74 -11.88 10.89 10.01
N TYR A 75 -11.67 12.20 10.17
CA TYR A 75 -10.64 12.95 9.44
C TYR A 75 -9.26 12.97 10.11
N SER A 76 -9.06 12.23 11.20
CA SER A 76 -7.76 12.16 11.85
C SER A 76 -6.71 11.50 10.94
N LEU A 77 -5.43 11.89 11.14
CA LEU A 77 -4.31 11.30 10.40
C LEU A 77 -4.13 9.81 10.72
N ASP A 78 -4.50 9.39 11.93
CA ASP A 78 -4.37 7.99 12.37
C ASP A 78 -5.30 7.04 11.61
N ILE A 79 -6.53 7.48 11.34
CA ILE A 79 -7.47 6.75 10.49
C ILE A 79 -6.94 6.68 9.04
N LEU A 80 -6.27 7.74 8.58
CA LEU A 80 -5.67 7.73 7.24
C LEU A 80 -4.50 6.76 7.19
N ASP A 81 -3.44 6.96 7.97
CA ASP A 81 -2.33 6.04 8.11
C ASP A 81 -1.62 6.29 9.45
N THR A 82 -1.46 5.24 10.25
CA THR A 82 -0.72 5.31 11.52
C THR A 82 0.73 5.76 11.35
N ARG A 83 1.31 5.61 10.15
CA ARG A 83 2.66 6.08 9.82
C ARG A 83 2.82 7.61 9.89
N PHE A 84 1.73 8.37 10.02
CA PHE A 84 1.78 9.82 10.22
C PHE A 84 1.79 10.24 11.69
N THR A 85 1.34 9.35 12.58
CA THR A 85 1.17 9.65 14.01
C THR A 85 2.19 8.90 14.87
N VAL A 86 2.77 7.83 14.34
CA VAL A 86 3.73 6.92 14.97
C VAL A 86 5.03 6.88 14.15
N SER A 87 6.19 6.98 14.81
CA SER A 87 7.48 6.85 14.15
C SER A 87 7.72 5.41 13.68
N ALA A 88 8.37 5.26 12.51
CA ALA A 88 8.69 3.95 11.94
C ALA A 88 9.59 3.08 12.83
N THR A 89 10.32 3.68 13.78
CA THR A 89 11.17 2.97 14.77
C THR A 89 10.43 2.56 16.03
N THR A 90 9.17 2.98 16.22
CA THR A 90 8.41 2.69 17.46
C THR A 90 7.74 1.32 17.37
N PRO A 91 8.00 0.40 18.32
CA PRO A 91 7.28 -0.87 18.43
C PRO A 91 5.77 -0.68 18.66
N PRO A 92 4.90 -1.54 18.09
CA PRO A 92 3.45 -1.45 18.22
C PRO A 92 2.90 -1.33 19.65
N ASN A 93 3.41 -2.10 20.63
CA ASN A 93 2.93 -2.05 22.02
C ASN A 93 3.18 -0.68 22.68
N LEU A 94 4.31 -0.05 22.35
CA LEU A 94 4.63 1.30 22.82
C LEU A 94 3.75 2.34 22.12
N ALA A 95 3.50 2.18 20.82
CA ALA A 95 2.60 3.03 20.07
C ALA A 95 1.14 2.95 20.57
N ALA A 96 0.65 1.75 20.88
CA ALA A 96 -0.68 1.54 21.44
C ALA A 96 -0.82 2.19 22.83
N SER A 97 0.19 2.07 23.67
CA SER A 97 0.24 2.71 24.99
C SER A 97 0.22 4.24 24.90
N GLN A 98 0.95 4.81 23.92
CA GLN A 98 0.95 6.25 23.63
C GLN A 98 -0.41 6.74 23.07
N ASN A 99 -1.11 5.90 22.32
CA ASN A 99 -2.43 6.25 21.78
C ASN A 99 -3.52 6.28 22.86
N HIS A 100 -3.47 5.37 23.84
CA HIS A 100 -4.36 5.39 25.00
C HIS A 100 -4.16 6.62 25.89
N THR A 101 -2.91 7.00 26.15
CA THR A 101 -2.59 8.24 26.88
C THR A 101 -3.04 9.46 26.08
N ARG A 102 -2.78 9.53 24.77
CA ARG A 102 -3.27 10.62 23.91
C ARG A 102 -4.79 10.76 23.88
N THR A 103 -5.55 9.66 23.91
CA THR A 103 -7.02 9.72 23.91
C THR A 103 -7.58 10.16 25.26
N GLN A 104 -6.94 9.79 26.37
CA GLN A 104 -7.26 10.32 27.70
C GLN A 104 -6.88 11.80 27.81
N ASP A 105 -5.66 12.18 27.42
CA ASP A 105 -5.19 13.57 27.45
C ASP A 105 -5.98 14.48 26.51
N ALA A 106 -6.45 13.99 25.36
CA ALA A 106 -7.31 14.78 24.45
C ALA A 106 -8.72 15.02 25.03
N ALA A 107 -9.18 14.19 25.96
CA ALA A 107 -10.43 14.40 26.68
C ALA A 107 -10.27 15.36 27.87
N THR A 108 -9.06 15.49 28.45
CA THR A 108 -8.79 16.31 29.65
C THR A 108 -7.94 17.56 29.42
N SER A 109 -7.24 17.73 28.28
CA SER A 109 -6.31 18.84 28.08
C SER A 109 -6.78 19.91 27.07
N LYS A 110 -6.95 21.14 27.59
CA LYS A 110 -6.92 22.41 26.83
C LYS A 110 -5.48 22.96 26.72
N GLN A 111 -4.45 22.16 26.98
CA GLN A 111 -3.07 22.62 27.04
C GLN A 111 -2.33 22.24 25.73
N PRO A 112 -1.74 23.21 25.02
CA PRO A 112 -0.94 22.93 23.83
C PRO A 112 0.32 22.13 24.22
N LYS A 113 0.73 21.20 23.35
CA LYS A 113 1.99 20.46 23.50
C LYS A 113 3.16 21.45 23.71
N ASN A 114 4.02 21.16 24.69
CA ASN A 114 5.20 21.95 25.07
C ASN A 114 5.93 22.52 23.83
N GLY A 115 5.93 23.85 23.68
CA GLY A 115 6.65 24.58 22.64
C GLY A 115 5.83 25.03 21.42
N ALA A 116 4.55 24.66 21.30
CA ALA A 116 3.69 25.16 20.23
C ALA A 116 3.12 26.56 20.57
N SER A 117 3.29 27.52 19.67
CA SER A 117 2.63 28.83 19.78
C SER A 117 1.10 28.68 19.74
N PRO A 118 0.35 29.57 20.42
CA PRO A 118 -1.11 29.49 20.42
C PRO A 118 -1.67 29.63 19.00
N PRO A 119 -2.79 28.96 18.67
CA PRO A 119 -3.39 29.02 17.34
C PRO A 119 -3.83 30.45 17.02
N ARG A 120 -3.42 30.96 15.85
CA ARG A 120 -3.76 32.31 15.37
C ARG A 120 -5.15 32.41 14.72
N TRP A 121 -6.07 31.51 15.05
CA TRP A 121 -7.36 31.42 14.35
C TRP A 121 -8.29 32.60 14.67
N ASN A 122 -8.04 33.28 15.79
CA ASN A 122 -8.86 34.41 16.26
C ASN A 122 -8.15 35.77 16.09
N THR A 123 -7.16 35.87 15.20
CA THR A 123 -6.54 37.17 14.90
C THR A 123 -7.34 37.91 13.83
N PRO A 124 -7.36 39.26 13.82
CA PRO A 124 -8.09 40.04 12.81
C PRO A 124 -7.66 39.70 11.38
N GLU A 125 -6.38 39.40 11.15
CA GLU A 125 -5.87 38.95 9.85
C GLU A 125 -6.50 37.61 9.45
N PHE A 126 -6.69 36.70 10.41
CA PHE A 126 -7.31 35.40 10.15
C PHE A 126 -8.80 35.50 9.85
N TYR A 127 -9.51 36.46 10.45
CA TYR A 127 -10.89 36.77 10.07
C TYR A 127 -11.01 37.26 8.63
N ILE A 128 -10.05 38.05 8.13
CA ILE A 128 -10.01 38.44 6.71
C ILE A 128 -9.88 37.19 5.82
N TYR A 129 -8.99 36.24 6.17
CA TYR A 129 -8.88 34.99 5.43
C TYR A 129 -10.17 34.16 5.46
N TYR A 130 -10.91 34.13 6.57
CA TYR A 130 -12.22 33.47 6.61
C TYR A 130 -13.22 34.11 5.64
N VAL A 131 -13.29 35.44 5.59
CA VAL A 131 -14.17 36.15 4.66
C VAL A 131 -13.77 35.84 3.22
N VAL A 132 -12.48 35.92 2.89
CA VAL A 132 -11.97 35.56 1.56
C VAL A 132 -12.33 34.13 1.21
N PHE A 133 -12.18 33.18 2.13
CA PHE A 133 -12.53 31.77 1.91
C PHE A 133 -14.03 31.57 1.65
N ILE A 134 -14.88 32.17 2.48
CA ILE A 134 -16.36 32.07 2.38
C ILE A 134 -16.87 32.69 1.08
N VAL A 135 -16.18 33.69 0.52
CA VAL A 135 -16.56 34.31 -0.76
C VAL A 135 -15.93 33.57 -1.95
N ALA A 136 -14.61 33.36 -1.92
CA ALA A 136 -13.86 32.80 -3.03
C ALA A 136 -14.27 31.37 -3.33
N VAL A 137 -14.36 30.48 -2.33
CA VAL A 137 -14.63 29.05 -2.60
C VAL A 137 -15.99 28.85 -3.28
N PRO A 138 -17.11 29.42 -2.80
CA PRO A 138 -18.37 29.34 -3.53
C PRO A 138 -18.31 29.94 -4.94
N LEU A 139 -17.60 31.06 -5.14
CA LEU A 139 -17.43 31.64 -6.48
C LEU A 139 -16.65 30.73 -7.43
N MET A 140 -15.61 30.03 -6.93
CA MET A 140 -14.84 29.07 -7.71
C MET A 140 -15.75 27.94 -8.22
N PHE A 141 -16.52 27.31 -7.33
CA PHE A 141 -17.49 26.27 -7.69
C PHE A 141 -18.58 26.81 -8.62
N LYS A 142 -19.19 27.95 -8.29
CA LYS A 142 -20.23 28.58 -9.11
C LYS A 142 -19.75 28.80 -10.54
N THR A 143 -18.55 29.33 -10.71
CA THR A 143 -17.99 29.63 -12.05
C THR A 143 -17.80 28.37 -12.88
N ALA A 144 -17.26 27.31 -12.29
CA ALA A 144 -17.08 26.03 -12.97
C ALA A 144 -18.42 25.36 -13.32
N ILE A 145 -19.42 25.49 -12.45
CA ILE A 145 -20.79 25.00 -12.66
C ILE A 145 -21.48 25.79 -13.77
N ASP A 146 -21.39 27.12 -13.76
CA ASP A 146 -22.02 28.01 -14.76
C ASP A 146 -21.52 27.70 -16.18
N VAL A 147 -20.22 27.43 -16.32
CA VAL A 147 -19.61 26.99 -17.59
C VAL A 147 -20.12 25.60 -18.03
N SER A 148 -20.53 24.77 -17.07
CA SER A 148 -21.00 23.40 -17.30
C SER A 148 -22.52 23.30 -17.49
N GLN A 149 -23.25 24.43 -17.52
CA GLN A 149 -24.70 24.42 -17.73
C GLN A 149 -25.08 24.25 -19.20
N GLU A 150 -26.26 23.68 -19.44
CA GLU A 150 -26.81 23.50 -20.79
C GLU A 150 -27.09 24.83 -21.51
N SER A 151 -27.31 25.89 -20.74
CA SER A 151 -27.49 27.27 -21.20
C SER A 151 -26.20 27.94 -21.66
N HIS A 152 -25.03 27.37 -21.35
CA HIS A 152 -23.75 27.97 -21.74
C HIS A 152 -23.52 27.80 -23.26
N PRO A 153 -23.05 28.84 -23.98
CA PRO A 153 -22.90 28.80 -25.44
C PRO A 153 -22.02 27.65 -25.98
N THR A 154 -21.10 27.15 -25.16
CA THR A 154 -20.18 26.07 -25.55
C THR A 154 -20.69 24.67 -25.25
N TYR A 155 -21.86 24.51 -24.59
CA TYR A 155 -22.37 23.22 -24.14
C TYR A 155 -22.55 22.20 -25.28
N SER A 156 -23.10 22.66 -26.42
CA SER A 156 -23.34 21.80 -27.59
C SER A 156 -22.06 21.10 -28.08
N LYS A 157 -20.89 21.73 -27.91
CA LYS A 157 -19.59 21.20 -28.39
C LYS A 157 -19.11 19.96 -27.64
N TYR A 158 -19.50 19.79 -26.37
CA TYR A 158 -19.05 18.67 -25.54
C TYR A 158 -20.19 17.79 -25.02
N SER A 159 -21.45 18.17 -25.28
CA SER A 159 -22.64 17.47 -24.78
C SER A 159 -22.72 16.00 -25.18
N GLU A 160 -22.09 15.61 -26.29
CA GLU A 160 -21.98 14.23 -26.79
C GLU A 160 -21.03 13.35 -25.96
N LEU A 161 -20.06 13.96 -25.27
CA LEU A 161 -19.11 13.26 -24.39
C LEU A 161 -19.72 12.97 -23.02
N LEU A 162 -20.87 13.56 -22.72
CA LEU A 162 -21.58 13.39 -21.46
C LEU A 162 -22.50 12.17 -21.51
N SER A 163 -22.50 11.41 -20.42
CA SER A 163 -23.36 10.24 -20.27
C SER A 163 -24.50 10.49 -19.28
N PRO A 164 -25.59 9.69 -19.29
CA PRO A 164 -26.63 9.80 -18.29
C PRO A 164 -26.08 9.62 -16.87
N GLY A 165 -26.35 10.60 -16.00
CA GLY A 165 -25.97 10.58 -14.59
C GLY A 165 -27.03 9.92 -13.71
N TRP A 166 -26.69 9.65 -12.46
CA TRP A 166 -27.64 9.13 -11.45
C TRP A 166 -28.35 10.25 -10.69
N ILE A 167 -27.87 11.49 -10.79
CA ILE A 167 -28.53 12.67 -10.21
C ILE A 167 -29.64 13.12 -11.17
N PRO A 168 -30.91 13.19 -10.72
CA PRO A 168 -32.02 13.61 -11.58
C PRO A 168 -31.76 14.94 -12.28
N GLY A 169 -31.94 14.97 -13.60
CA GLY A 169 -31.72 16.18 -14.41
C GLY A 169 -30.26 16.58 -14.62
N ARG A 170 -29.28 15.72 -14.27
CA ARG A 170 -27.85 15.98 -14.50
C ARG A 170 -27.20 14.83 -15.26
N LYS A 171 -26.35 15.19 -16.23
CA LYS A 171 -25.45 14.25 -16.90
C LYS A 171 -24.18 14.07 -16.07
N VAL A 172 -23.32 13.14 -16.47
CA VAL A 172 -22.02 12.91 -15.86
C VAL A 172 -20.92 12.94 -16.90
N ASP A 173 -19.84 13.65 -16.59
CA ASP A 173 -18.60 13.66 -17.38
C ASP A 173 -17.79 12.39 -17.09
N ASN A 174 -18.05 11.34 -17.87
CA ASN A 174 -17.28 10.09 -17.83
C ASN A 174 -16.24 10.03 -18.96
N SER A 175 -15.76 11.19 -19.45
CA SER A 175 -14.93 11.25 -20.64
C SER A 175 -13.46 10.87 -20.41
N ASP A 176 -12.94 10.90 -19.17
CA ASP A 176 -11.59 10.41 -18.84
C ASP A 176 -11.56 8.87 -18.89
N ALA A 177 -10.89 8.29 -19.90
CA ALA A 177 -10.86 6.84 -20.11
C ALA A 177 -10.23 6.05 -18.95
N GLN A 178 -9.28 6.64 -18.22
CA GLN A 178 -8.62 5.98 -17.09
C GLN A 178 -9.56 5.86 -15.90
N TYR A 179 -10.27 6.95 -15.56
CA TYR A 179 -11.24 6.94 -14.47
C TYR A 179 -12.52 6.18 -14.86
N ALA A 180 -13.00 6.33 -16.10
CA ALA A 180 -14.19 5.64 -16.59
C ALA A 180 -14.06 4.11 -16.45
N SER A 181 -12.91 3.55 -16.82
CA SER A 181 -12.64 2.11 -16.66
C SER A 181 -12.78 1.66 -15.20
N PHE A 182 -12.32 2.45 -14.22
CA PHE A 182 -12.51 2.14 -12.81
C PHE A 182 -13.98 2.33 -12.38
N ARG A 183 -14.58 3.46 -12.74
CA ARG A 183 -15.95 3.85 -12.36
C ARG A 183 -16.97 2.82 -12.83
N ASP A 184 -16.88 2.39 -14.09
CA ASP A 184 -17.84 1.46 -14.70
C ASP A 184 -17.74 0.05 -14.07
N ASN A 185 -16.57 -0.28 -13.50
CA ASN A 185 -16.29 -1.56 -12.86
C ASN A 185 -16.34 -1.53 -11.33
N VAL A 186 -16.54 -0.36 -10.70
CA VAL A 186 -16.43 -0.21 -9.23
C VAL A 186 -17.39 -1.14 -8.47
N ARG A 187 -18.58 -1.40 -9.03
CA ARG A 187 -19.57 -2.34 -8.48
C ARG A 187 -19.05 -3.78 -8.42
N TYR A 188 -18.41 -4.25 -9.48
CA TYR A 188 -17.84 -5.59 -9.55
C TYR A 188 -16.64 -5.73 -8.62
N MET A 189 -15.82 -4.68 -8.54
CA MET A 189 -14.71 -4.62 -7.61
C MET A 189 -15.20 -4.59 -6.15
N ALA A 190 -16.29 -3.89 -5.83
CA ALA A 190 -16.87 -3.87 -4.49
C ALA A 190 -17.36 -5.27 -4.07
N ILE A 191 -17.99 -6.02 -4.98
CA ILE A 191 -18.35 -7.44 -4.75
C ILE A 191 -17.09 -8.24 -4.45
N LEU A 192 -16.02 -8.05 -5.23
CA LEU A 192 -14.76 -8.77 -5.04
C LEU A 192 -14.10 -8.48 -3.69
N VAL A 193 -14.14 -7.24 -3.19
CA VAL A 193 -13.62 -6.84 -1.88
C VAL A 193 -14.32 -7.58 -0.73
N VAL A 194 -15.60 -7.90 -0.89
CA VAL A 194 -16.38 -8.69 0.08
C VAL A 194 -16.15 -10.19 -0.13
N PHE A 195 -16.17 -10.64 -1.39
CA PHE A 195 -16.06 -12.05 -1.74
C PHE A 195 -14.69 -12.64 -1.41
N HIS A 196 -13.60 -11.93 -1.69
CA HIS A 196 -12.22 -12.38 -1.43
C HIS A 196 -11.96 -12.81 0.03
N PRO A 197 -12.23 -11.98 1.07
CA PRO A 197 -12.02 -12.39 2.46
C PRO A 197 -13.01 -13.47 2.91
N LEU A 198 -14.23 -13.54 2.35
CA LEU A 198 -15.16 -14.64 2.61
C LEU A 198 -14.63 -15.96 2.04
N LEU A 199 -14.09 -15.94 0.82
CA LEU A 199 -13.47 -17.10 0.20
C LEU A 199 -12.22 -17.55 0.97
N ARG A 200 -11.43 -16.61 1.50
CA ARG A 200 -10.31 -16.95 2.40
C ARG A 200 -10.80 -17.66 3.67
N ARG A 201 -11.87 -17.17 4.29
CA ARG A 201 -12.44 -17.81 5.49
C ARG A 201 -12.95 -19.21 5.16
N LEU A 202 -13.65 -19.37 4.05
CA LEU A 202 -14.09 -20.67 3.55
C LEU A 202 -12.90 -21.61 3.30
N TYR A 203 -11.86 -21.12 2.62
CA TYR A 203 -10.63 -21.88 2.40
C TYR A 203 -10.01 -22.36 3.71
N ASN A 204 -9.92 -21.49 4.72
CA ASN A 204 -9.34 -21.86 6.02
C ASN A 204 -10.18 -22.91 6.77
N ILE A 205 -11.51 -22.91 6.57
CA ILE A 205 -12.42 -23.91 7.15
C ILE A 205 -12.26 -25.25 6.41
N LEU A 206 -12.16 -25.23 5.09
CA LEU A 206 -12.04 -26.44 4.25
C LEU A 206 -10.64 -27.06 4.32
N PHE A 207 -9.61 -26.24 4.51
CA PHE A 207 -8.20 -26.65 4.56
C PHE A 207 -7.55 -26.20 5.88
N PRO A 208 -7.93 -26.79 7.02
CA PRO A 208 -7.35 -26.44 8.31
C PRO A 208 -5.87 -26.82 8.35
N CYS A 209 -5.03 -25.93 8.89
CA CYS A 209 -3.61 -26.22 9.07
C CYS A 209 -3.43 -27.08 10.33
N LYS A 210 -2.84 -28.27 10.18
CA LYS A 210 -2.50 -29.14 11.32
C LYS A 210 -1.34 -28.49 12.07
N SER A 211 -1.62 -27.90 13.23
CA SER A 211 -0.55 -27.41 14.11
C SER A 211 0.27 -28.62 14.60
N SER A 212 1.46 -28.81 14.03
CA SER A 212 2.43 -29.77 14.57
C SER A 212 2.93 -29.22 15.90
N VAL A 213 2.26 -29.60 16.99
CA VAL A 213 2.81 -29.43 18.33
C VAL A 213 3.93 -30.45 18.47
N SER A 214 5.12 -30.09 17.98
CA SER A 214 6.34 -30.81 18.35
C SER A 214 6.46 -30.71 19.87
N SER A 215 6.16 -31.82 20.54
CA SER A 215 6.34 -32.00 21.99
C SER A 215 7.84 -32.16 22.27
N SER A 216 8.62 -31.11 22.05
CA SER A 216 10.07 -31.16 22.20
C SER A 216 10.66 -29.76 22.35
N SER A 217 10.59 -29.22 23.56
CA SER A 217 11.72 -28.55 24.23
C SER A 217 11.24 -27.94 25.55
N LYS A 218 12.06 -28.09 26.60
CA LYS A 218 11.91 -27.40 27.89
C LYS A 218 12.28 -25.91 27.74
N GLY A 219 11.63 -25.20 26.83
CA GLY A 219 11.69 -23.74 26.68
C GLY A 219 10.32 -23.12 26.97
N ASN A 220 10.27 -21.81 27.24
CA ASN A 220 9.03 -21.07 27.58
C ASN A 220 7.84 -21.46 26.68
N PHE A 221 6.89 -22.24 27.22
CA PHE A 221 5.73 -22.78 26.52
C PHE A 221 4.88 -21.73 25.78
N ALA A 222 4.86 -20.49 26.29
CA ALA A 222 4.12 -19.36 25.70
C ALA A 222 4.72 -18.82 24.38
N SER A 223 6.05 -18.85 24.20
CA SER A 223 6.68 -18.36 22.96
C SER A 223 6.58 -19.39 21.83
N GLY A 224 6.69 -20.68 22.15
CA GLY A 224 6.53 -21.78 21.18
C GLY A 224 5.12 -21.87 20.59
N GLN A 225 4.08 -21.62 21.40
CA GLN A 225 2.69 -21.64 20.92
C GLN A 225 2.39 -20.47 19.97
N THR A 226 2.95 -19.28 20.26
CA THR A 226 2.81 -18.09 19.41
C THR A 226 3.50 -18.27 18.05
N ALA A 227 4.69 -18.87 18.02
CA ALA A 227 5.41 -19.16 16.79
C ALA A 227 4.69 -20.21 15.90
N ALA A 228 4.14 -21.27 16.52
CA ALA A 228 3.36 -22.27 15.79
C ALA A 228 2.08 -21.68 15.19
N ALA A 229 1.37 -20.83 15.93
CA ALA A 229 0.19 -20.11 15.44
C ALA A 229 0.53 -19.17 14.27
N ALA A 230 1.65 -18.43 14.38
CA ALA A 230 2.13 -17.56 13.31
C ALA A 230 2.47 -18.35 12.04
N ARG A 231 3.10 -19.52 12.18
CA ARG A 231 3.42 -20.41 11.05
C ARG A 231 2.16 -20.96 10.39
N SER A 232 1.19 -21.41 11.18
CA SER A 232 -0.11 -21.89 10.70
C SER A 232 -0.85 -20.81 9.90
N ARG A 233 -0.90 -19.58 10.45
CA ARG A 233 -1.49 -18.43 9.76
C ARG A 233 -0.80 -18.15 8.43
N PHE A 234 0.54 -18.13 8.43
CA PHE A 234 1.32 -17.91 7.21
C PHE A 234 0.95 -18.93 6.12
N GLU A 235 0.97 -20.22 6.45
CA GLU A 235 0.71 -21.28 5.48
C GLU A 235 -0.69 -21.17 4.88
N GLN A 236 -1.71 -20.93 5.70
CA GLN A 236 -3.07 -20.76 5.22
C GLN A 236 -3.21 -19.55 4.30
N ARG A 237 -2.66 -18.40 4.70
CA ARG A 237 -2.81 -17.17 3.93
C ARG A 237 -2.05 -17.22 2.62
N VAL A 238 -0.80 -17.68 2.63
CA VAL A 238 0.04 -17.77 1.42
C VAL A 238 -0.46 -18.86 0.47
N SER A 239 -0.99 -19.99 0.98
CA SER A 239 -1.63 -20.99 0.10
C SER A 239 -2.83 -20.39 -0.62
N PHE A 240 -3.70 -19.69 0.10
CA PHE A 240 -4.83 -19.02 -0.49
C PHE A 240 -4.40 -17.95 -1.49
N ASP A 241 -3.47 -17.06 -1.12
CA ASP A 241 -2.96 -15.97 -1.97
C ASP A 241 -2.38 -16.52 -3.27
N TYR A 242 -1.60 -17.61 -3.18
CA TYR A 242 -1.03 -18.28 -4.35
C TYR A 242 -2.11 -18.73 -5.33
N TRP A 243 -3.04 -19.59 -4.90
CA TRP A 243 -4.06 -20.15 -5.79
C TRP A 243 -5.05 -19.10 -6.27
N PHE A 244 -5.49 -18.22 -5.37
CA PHE A 244 -6.40 -17.13 -5.72
C PHE A 244 -5.74 -16.19 -6.74
N SER A 245 -4.47 -15.84 -6.57
CA SER A 245 -3.78 -14.94 -7.50
C SER A 245 -3.63 -15.53 -8.90
N LEU A 246 -3.42 -16.85 -9.04
CA LEU A 246 -3.35 -17.51 -10.35
C LEU A 246 -4.70 -17.48 -11.07
N VAL A 247 -5.79 -17.80 -10.36
CA VAL A 247 -7.16 -17.73 -10.91
C VAL A 247 -7.51 -16.28 -11.25
N PHE A 248 -7.21 -15.34 -10.34
CA PHE A 248 -7.45 -13.92 -10.54
C PHE A 248 -6.69 -13.37 -11.74
N LEU A 249 -5.43 -13.75 -11.92
CA LEU A 249 -4.60 -13.36 -13.06
C LEU A 249 -5.17 -13.89 -14.38
N ALA A 250 -5.61 -15.15 -14.41
CA ALA A 250 -6.24 -15.76 -15.58
C ALA A 250 -7.57 -15.07 -15.96
N VAL A 251 -8.40 -14.74 -14.97
CA VAL A 251 -9.65 -13.99 -15.20
C VAL A 251 -9.37 -12.57 -15.70
N LEU A 252 -8.36 -11.91 -15.14
CA LEU A 252 -8.00 -10.54 -15.52
C LEU A 252 -7.42 -10.45 -16.92
N HIS A 253 -6.54 -11.37 -17.31
CA HIS A 253 -5.71 -11.20 -18.52
C HIS A 253 -5.85 -12.33 -19.55
N GLY A 254 -6.68 -13.34 -19.27
CA GLY A 254 -6.87 -14.50 -20.15
C GLY A 254 -5.54 -15.17 -20.50
N PHE A 255 -5.26 -15.38 -21.80
CA PHE A 255 -4.00 -15.99 -22.21
C PHE A 255 -2.78 -15.11 -21.92
N SER A 256 -2.93 -13.78 -21.91
CA SER A 256 -1.82 -12.87 -21.57
C SER A 256 -1.30 -13.06 -20.14
N ALA A 257 -2.04 -13.75 -19.26
CA ALA A 257 -1.54 -14.19 -17.96
C ALA A 257 -0.25 -15.03 -18.08
N LEU A 258 -0.10 -15.82 -19.15
CA LEU A 258 1.11 -16.62 -19.39
C LEU A 258 2.35 -15.74 -19.63
N LYS A 259 2.18 -14.58 -20.28
CA LYS A 259 3.26 -13.59 -20.49
C LYS A 259 3.72 -13.04 -19.15
N VAL A 260 2.77 -12.63 -18.30
CA VAL A 260 3.04 -12.15 -16.94
C VAL A 260 3.78 -13.21 -16.11
N LEU A 261 3.29 -14.45 -16.12
CA LEU A 261 3.94 -15.56 -15.41
C LEU A 261 5.35 -15.84 -15.94
N GLY A 262 5.58 -15.72 -17.25
CA GLY A 262 6.90 -15.84 -17.87
C GLY A 262 7.88 -14.78 -17.36
N ILE A 263 7.45 -13.51 -17.31
CA ILE A 263 8.27 -12.39 -16.78
C ILE A 263 8.61 -12.63 -15.31
N LEU A 264 7.62 -13.02 -14.50
CA LEU A 264 7.82 -13.35 -13.09
C LEU A 264 8.81 -14.51 -12.93
N PHE A 265 8.66 -15.57 -13.72
CA PHE A 265 9.54 -16.73 -13.65
C PHE A 265 10.98 -16.36 -14.01
N ILE A 266 11.21 -15.59 -15.07
CA ILE A 266 12.57 -15.12 -15.42
C ILE A 266 13.15 -14.28 -14.29
N ASN A 267 12.38 -13.31 -13.77
CA ASN A 267 12.84 -12.46 -12.66
C ASN A 267 13.19 -13.26 -11.39
N PHE A 268 12.38 -14.25 -11.03
CA PHE A 268 12.68 -15.16 -9.92
C PHE A 268 13.98 -15.93 -10.13
N ASN A 269 14.23 -16.41 -11.36
CA ASN A 269 15.45 -17.13 -11.68
C ASN A 269 16.68 -16.21 -11.66
N ILE A 270 16.55 -14.91 -11.97
CA ILE A 270 17.63 -13.93 -11.76
C ILE A 270 18.04 -13.91 -10.29
N ALA A 271 17.10 -13.84 -9.35
CA ALA A 271 17.44 -13.90 -7.93
C ALA A 271 18.07 -15.26 -7.55
N LYS A 272 17.47 -16.37 -7.95
CA LYS A 272 17.84 -17.69 -7.42
C LYS A 272 19.02 -18.37 -8.10
N ARG A 273 19.33 -18.03 -9.36
CA ARG A 273 20.36 -18.73 -10.16
C ARG A 273 21.61 -17.90 -10.44
N PHE A 274 21.53 -16.57 -10.39
CA PHE A 274 22.71 -15.75 -10.70
C PHE A 274 23.69 -15.71 -9.52
N PRO A 275 25.00 -15.54 -9.78
CA PRO A 275 25.95 -15.25 -8.73
C PRO A 275 25.58 -13.94 -8.04
N ARG A 276 25.77 -13.90 -6.72
CA ARG A 276 25.32 -12.80 -5.87
C ARG A 276 25.70 -11.41 -6.37
N SER A 277 26.93 -11.22 -6.84
CA SER A 277 27.45 -9.94 -7.34
C SER A 277 26.66 -9.38 -8.52
N TYR A 278 26.05 -10.23 -9.34
CA TYR A 278 25.30 -9.83 -10.52
C TYR A 278 23.80 -9.64 -10.27
N ILE A 279 23.25 -10.14 -9.15
CA ILE A 279 21.81 -10.08 -8.86
C ILE A 279 21.25 -8.66 -8.97
N PRO A 280 21.86 -7.62 -8.34
CA PRO A 280 21.28 -6.27 -8.40
C PRO A 280 21.27 -5.71 -9.83
N ALA A 281 22.39 -5.78 -10.54
CA ALA A 281 22.50 -5.27 -11.90
C ALA A 281 21.56 -6.00 -12.87
N ALA A 282 21.55 -7.33 -12.85
CA ALA A 282 20.68 -8.15 -13.69
C ALA A 282 19.20 -7.88 -13.39
N THR A 283 18.84 -7.68 -12.12
CA THR A 283 17.47 -7.33 -11.71
C THR A 283 17.04 -5.99 -12.31
N TRP A 284 17.86 -4.95 -12.17
CA TRP A 284 17.53 -3.62 -12.70
C TRP A 284 17.48 -3.59 -14.22
N ILE A 285 18.47 -4.19 -14.89
CA ILE A 285 18.52 -4.26 -16.35
C ILE A 285 17.30 -5.00 -16.90
N PHE A 286 16.97 -6.16 -16.33
CA PHE A 286 15.80 -6.93 -16.76
C PHE A 286 14.50 -6.15 -16.54
N ASN A 287 14.27 -5.61 -15.35
CA ASN A 287 13.01 -4.94 -15.02
C ASN A 287 12.82 -3.63 -15.79
N ILE A 288 13.87 -2.83 -15.98
CA ILE A 288 13.81 -1.63 -16.83
C ILE A 288 13.60 -2.04 -18.29
N GLY A 289 14.29 -3.07 -18.76
CA GLY A 289 14.10 -3.63 -20.10
C GLY A 289 12.65 -4.06 -20.35
N ILE A 290 12.01 -4.71 -19.37
CA ILE A 290 10.59 -5.07 -19.45
C ILE A 290 9.69 -3.83 -19.51
N LEU A 291 9.96 -2.77 -18.76
CA LEU A 291 9.18 -1.53 -18.86
C LEU A 291 9.23 -0.93 -20.28
N PHE A 292 10.42 -0.86 -20.88
CA PHE A 292 10.57 -0.40 -22.26
C PHE A 292 9.89 -1.35 -23.25
N ALA A 293 10.10 -2.66 -23.10
CA ALA A 293 9.51 -3.65 -23.99
C ALA A 293 7.98 -3.65 -23.91
N ASN A 294 7.40 -3.46 -22.72
CA ASN A 294 5.96 -3.32 -22.54
C ASN A 294 5.38 -2.11 -23.29
N GLU A 295 6.06 -0.96 -23.22
CA GLU A 295 5.64 0.27 -23.89
C GLU A 295 5.82 0.18 -25.41
N LEU A 296 7.00 -0.26 -25.87
CA LEU A 296 7.37 -0.30 -27.29
C LEU A 296 6.66 -1.42 -28.07
N LEU A 297 6.34 -2.53 -27.42
CA LEU A 297 5.70 -3.70 -28.04
C LEU A 297 4.23 -3.88 -27.64
N HIS A 298 3.65 -2.89 -26.94
CA HIS A 298 2.23 -2.84 -26.55
C HIS A 298 1.69 -4.16 -25.97
N GLY A 299 2.41 -4.74 -25.00
CA GLY A 299 1.97 -5.96 -24.30
C GLY A 299 2.15 -7.29 -25.05
N TYR A 300 3.04 -7.32 -26.05
CA TYR A 300 3.45 -8.51 -26.81
C TYR A 300 2.26 -9.30 -27.40
N LYS A 301 1.52 -8.70 -28.34
CA LYS A 301 0.38 -9.38 -28.99
C LYS A 301 0.80 -10.72 -29.58
N TYR A 302 0.02 -11.77 -29.35
CA TYR A 302 0.29 -13.11 -29.87
C TYR A 302 0.32 -13.12 -31.39
N THR A 303 -0.52 -12.30 -32.02
CA THR A 303 -0.50 -12.07 -33.47
C THR A 303 0.87 -11.59 -33.95
N SER A 304 1.47 -10.63 -33.26
CA SER A 304 2.81 -10.11 -33.62
C SER A 304 3.91 -11.16 -33.42
N ILE A 305 3.82 -11.93 -32.33
CA ILE A 305 4.75 -13.04 -32.06
C ILE A 305 4.63 -14.11 -33.16
N ALA A 306 3.39 -14.48 -33.53
CA ALA A 306 3.10 -15.43 -34.60
C ALA A 306 3.70 -14.97 -35.95
N THR A 307 3.52 -13.70 -36.33
CA THR A 307 4.12 -13.13 -37.54
C THR A 307 5.66 -13.19 -37.50
N SER A 308 6.27 -12.82 -36.36
CA SER A 308 7.73 -12.90 -36.23
C SER A 308 8.25 -14.33 -36.34
N ILE A 309 7.59 -15.30 -35.71
CA ILE A 309 7.96 -16.73 -35.80
C ILE A 309 7.77 -17.25 -37.23
N GLY A 310 6.64 -16.95 -37.88
CA GLY A 310 6.37 -17.34 -39.26
C GLY A 310 7.44 -16.82 -40.23
N SER A 311 7.82 -15.55 -40.08
CA SER A 311 8.90 -14.95 -40.86
C SER A 311 10.27 -15.60 -40.59
N ALA A 312 10.61 -15.90 -39.33
CA ALA A 312 11.88 -16.50 -38.95
C ALA A 312 12.04 -17.96 -39.41
N LEU A 313 10.94 -18.71 -39.47
CA LEU A 313 10.93 -20.11 -39.93
C LEU A 313 10.75 -20.24 -41.44
N GLY A 314 10.67 -19.13 -42.19
CA GLY A 314 10.46 -19.14 -43.64
C GLY A 314 9.09 -19.68 -44.07
N LEU A 315 8.14 -19.71 -43.14
CA LEU A 315 6.79 -20.25 -43.33
C LEU A 315 5.83 -19.25 -44.01
N GLY A 316 6.29 -18.03 -44.31
CA GLY A 316 5.46 -16.96 -44.85
C GLY A 316 4.38 -16.49 -43.86
N ASP A 317 3.39 -15.73 -44.35
CA ASP A 317 2.16 -15.44 -43.61
C ASP A 317 1.28 -16.71 -43.59
N ASP A 318 1.75 -17.74 -42.89
CA ASP A 318 0.99 -18.96 -42.64
C ASP A 318 -0.32 -18.59 -41.94
N GLY A 319 -1.41 -18.64 -42.70
CA GLY A 319 -2.74 -18.22 -42.24
C GLY A 319 -3.16 -18.90 -40.93
N ASN A 320 -2.70 -20.13 -40.69
CA ASN A 320 -3.02 -20.87 -39.48
C ASN A 320 -2.36 -20.28 -38.24
N LEU A 321 -1.05 -20.05 -38.22
CA LEU A 321 -0.34 -19.52 -37.03
C LEU A 321 -0.82 -18.11 -36.68
N LEU A 322 -1.04 -17.28 -37.71
CA LEU A 322 -1.61 -15.95 -37.54
C LEU A 322 -3.04 -15.99 -36.98
N THR A 323 -3.88 -16.91 -37.47
CA THR A 323 -5.25 -17.10 -36.98
C THR A 323 -5.26 -17.55 -35.52
N TRP A 324 -4.36 -18.45 -35.14
CA TRP A 324 -4.16 -18.84 -33.75
C TRP A 324 -3.72 -17.67 -32.88
N GLY A 325 -2.78 -16.83 -33.34
CA GLY A 325 -2.36 -15.63 -32.64
C GLY A 325 -3.51 -14.65 -32.40
N LYS A 326 -4.35 -14.40 -33.42
CA LYS A 326 -5.55 -13.57 -33.31
C LYS A 326 -6.58 -14.17 -32.35
N TRP A 327 -6.76 -15.49 -32.39
CA TRP A 327 -7.66 -16.19 -31.48
C TRP A 327 -7.19 -16.06 -30.03
N LEU A 328 -5.89 -16.24 -29.74
CA LEU A 328 -5.35 -16.04 -28.39
C LEU A 328 -5.53 -14.58 -27.92
N ASP A 329 -5.26 -13.61 -28.78
CA ASP A 329 -5.44 -12.18 -28.45
C ASP A 329 -6.91 -11.80 -28.23
N SER A 330 -7.88 -12.55 -28.80
CA SER A 330 -9.31 -12.33 -28.57
C SER A 330 -9.76 -12.68 -27.15
N TRP A 331 -9.02 -13.55 -26.46
CA TRP A 331 -9.25 -13.97 -25.08
C TRP A 331 -8.33 -13.21 -24.11
N GLY A 332 -8.45 -11.88 -24.11
CA GLY A 332 -7.62 -10.98 -23.29
C GLY A 332 -8.06 -10.81 -21.83
N GLY A 333 -9.12 -11.47 -21.39
CA GLY A 333 -9.68 -11.30 -20.03
C GLY A 333 -10.38 -9.95 -19.81
N LEU A 334 -10.68 -9.64 -18.54
CA LEU A 334 -11.37 -8.38 -18.16
C LEU A 334 -10.54 -7.12 -18.44
N VAL A 335 -9.21 -7.22 -18.35
CA VAL A 335 -8.25 -6.15 -18.60
C VAL A 335 -7.21 -6.66 -19.59
N SER A 336 -7.52 -6.54 -20.88
CA SER A 336 -6.67 -7.01 -21.98
C SER A 336 -5.30 -6.34 -22.03
N ARG A 337 -5.22 -5.08 -21.57
CA ARG A 337 -3.99 -4.28 -21.46
C ARG A 337 -3.25 -4.56 -20.15
N TRP A 338 -2.78 -5.78 -20.01
CA TRP A 338 -2.05 -6.24 -18.81
C TRP A 338 -0.78 -5.40 -18.55
N GLU A 339 -0.13 -4.92 -19.61
CA GLU A 339 1.15 -4.21 -19.56
C GLU A 339 1.08 -2.88 -18.81
N VAL A 340 -0.07 -2.20 -18.85
CA VAL A 340 -0.25 -0.88 -18.23
C VAL A 340 -0.16 -0.96 -16.71
N LEU A 341 -0.88 -1.92 -16.12
CA LEU A 341 -0.95 -2.10 -14.67
C LEU A 341 0.25 -2.90 -14.14
N PHE A 342 0.81 -3.79 -14.97
CA PHE A 342 2.00 -4.56 -14.63
C PHE A 342 3.21 -3.69 -14.29
N ASN A 343 3.31 -2.47 -14.85
CA ASN A 343 4.37 -1.51 -14.54
C ASN A 343 4.53 -1.22 -13.03
N ILE A 344 3.46 -1.31 -12.25
CA ILE A 344 3.51 -1.17 -10.78
C ILE A 344 4.10 -2.43 -10.14
N THR A 345 3.80 -3.60 -10.69
CA THR A 345 4.28 -4.90 -10.20
C THR A 345 5.80 -5.02 -10.31
N VAL A 346 6.44 -4.40 -11.32
CA VAL A 346 7.90 -4.35 -11.48
C VAL A 346 8.64 -3.91 -10.21
N LEU A 347 8.09 -3.00 -9.42
CA LEU A 347 8.70 -2.58 -8.16
C LEU A 347 8.72 -3.70 -7.11
N ARG A 348 7.71 -4.60 -7.11
CA ARG A 348 7.69 -5.80 -6.25
C ARG A 348 8.74 -6.81 -6.70
N LEU A 349 8.93 -6.98 -8.01
CA LEU A 349 9.97 -7.86 -8.57
C LEU A 349 11.36 -7.41 -8.11
N ILE A 350 11.63 -6.11 -8.23
CA ILE A 350 12.89 -5.51 -7.77
C ILE A 350 13.05 -5.70 -6.26
N SER A 351 12.01 -5.41 -5.47
CA SER A 351 12.06 -5.59 -4.02
C SER A 351 12.34 -7.04 -3.63
N PHE A 352 11.71 -8.04 -4.25
CA PHE A 352 12.00 -9.45 -3.95
C PHE A 352 13.46 -9.81 -4.19
N ASN A 353 14.00 -9.43 -5.36
CA ASN A 353 15.37 -9.76 -5.72
C ASN A 353 16.40 -9.05 -4.81
N LEU A 354 16.16 -7.79 -4.42
CA LEU A 354 17.04 -7.06 -3.52
C LEU A 354 16.92 -7.57 -2.07
N ASP A 355 15.72 -7.86 -1.59
CA ASP A 355 15.50 -8.48 -0.27
C ASP A 355 16.19 -9.85 -0.20
N TYR A 356 16.14 -10.63 -1.28
CA TYR A 356 16.90 -11.88 -1.39
C TYR A 356 18.41 -11.63 -1.37
N TYR A 357 18.91 -10.70 -2.19
CA TYR A 357 20.33 -10.36 -2.25
C TYR A 357 20.91 -9.96 -0.89
N TRP A 358 20.20 -9.14 -0.12
CA TRP A 358 20.61 -8.74 1.23
C TRP A 358 20.46 -9.87 2.25
N SER A 359 19.50 -10.79 2.07
CA SER A 359 19.39 -11.96 2.95
C SER A 359 20.64 -12.87 2.90
N LEU A 360 21.38 -12.88 1.79
CA LEU A 360 22.56 -13.73 1.60
C LEU A 360 23.77 -13.34 2.46
N ASP A 361 23.84 -12.09 2.93
CA ASP A 361 24.92 -11.61 3.83
C ASP A 361 24.70 -12.04 5.29
N ASN A 362 23.48 -12.42 5.67
CA ASN A 362 23.14 -12.75 7.05
C ASN A 362 23.55 -14.18 7.44
N ARG A 363 24.84 -14.49 7.33
CA ARG A 363 25.42 -15.79 7.74
C ARG A 363 25.43 -16.05 9.25
N ALA A 364 24.98 -15.10 10.07
CA ALA A 364 24.99 -15.22 11.52
C ALA A 364 23.60 -14.91 12.09
N GLY A 365 22.70 -15.91 12.16
CA GLY A 365 21.45 -15.88 12.93
C GLY A 365 20.41 -14.80 12.55
N SER A 366 19.17 -14.97 13.00
CA SER A 366 18.15 -13.94 12.82
C SER A 366 18.52 -12.69 13.65
N PRO A 367 18.57 -11.49 13.06
CA PRO A 367 18.79 -10.24 13.82
C PRO A 367 17.79 -10.05 14.97
N VAL A 368 16.59 -10.62 14.82
CA VAL A 368 15.51 -10.61 15.82
C VAL A 368 15.88 -11.47 17.03
N GLU A 369 16.43 -12.66 16.80
CA GLU A 369 16.91 -13.55 17.87
C GLU A 369 18.11 -12.94 18.60
N LYS A 370 19.05 -12.35 17.87
CA LYS A 370 20.22 -11.68 18.45
C LYS A 370 19.85 -10.48 19.31
N LYS A 371 18.85 -9.70 18.89
CA LYS A 371 18.35 -8.54 19.62
C LYS A 371 17.28 -8.90 20.66
N GLN A 372 16.92 -10.18 20.80
CA GLN A 372 15.84 -10.68 21.67
C GLN A 372 14.52 -9.92 21.49
N LEU A 373 14.22 -9.51 20.25
CA LEU A 373 13.00 -8.77 19.94
C LEU A 373 11.82 -9.74 19.83
N ASP A 374 10.66 -9.33 20.32
CA ASP A 374 9.41 -10.05 20.09
C ASP A 374 9.02 -9.95 18.60
N PRO A 375 9.00 -11.07 17.85
CA PRO A 375 8.68 -11.05 16.42
C PRO A 375 7.28 -10.51 16.11
N SER A 376 6.33 -10.64 17.05
CA SER A 376 4.96 -10.14 16.87
C SER A 376 4.85 -8.62 17.00
N ASN A 377 5.87 -7.97 17.57
CA ASN A 377 5.86 -6.57 17.97
C ASN A 377 7.05 -5.78 17.39
N LEU A 378 7.42 -6.08 16.15
CA LEU A 378 8.48 -5.34 15.43
C LEU A 378 7.98 -3.96 14.94
N SER A 379 8.86 -2.96 15.06
CA SER A 379 8.65 -1.64 14.45
C SER A 379 8.59 -1.75 12.92
N GLU A 380 8.00 -0.76 12.24
CA GLU A 380 7.92 -0.78 10.76
C GLU A 380 9.31 -0.85 10.11
N ARG A 381 10.27 -0.07 10.63
CA ARG A 381 11.65 -0.11 10.14
C ARG A 381 12.25 -1.50 10.31
N ASP A 382 12.05 -2.13 11.47
CA ASP A 382 12.61 -3.45 11.74
C ASP A 382 11.98 -4.54 10.87
N ARG A 383 10.66 -4.47 10.59
CA ARG A 383 9.99 -5.41 9.68
C ARG A 383 10.52 -5.35 8.25
N ILE A 384 10.82 -4.14 7.78
CA ILE A 384 11.36 -3.92 6.42
C ILE A 384 12.83 -4.33 6.35
N ALA A 385 13.62 -3.94 7.34
CA ALA A 385 15.08 -4.10 7.35
C ALA A 385 15.53 -5.51 7.73
N THR A 386 14.73 -6.26 8.49
CA THR A 386 15.05 -7.64 8.87
C THR A 386 14.73 -8.58 7.72
N PRO A 387 15.71 -9.30 7.15
CA PRO A 387 15.41 -10.22 6.07
C PRO A 387 14.57 -11.40 6.53
N ALA A 388 13.66 -11.83 5.65
CA ALA A 388 12.90 -13.06 5.85
C ALA A 388 13.82 -14.28 5.94
N ASP A 389 13.32 -15.37 6.54
CA ASP A 389 14.01 -16.66 6.54
C ASP A 389 14.33 -17.10 5.09
N PRO A 390 15.56 -17.56 4.79
CA PRO A 390 15.93 -18.11 3.48
C PRO A 390 14.91 -19.10 2.89
N ALA A 391 14.25 -19.90 3.71
CA ALA A 391 13.22 -20.86 3.30
C ALA A 391 11.99 -20.18 2.66
N TYR A 392 11.75 -18.90 2.96
CA TYR A 392 10.62 -18.15 2.40
C TYR A 392 10.90 -17.57 1.01
N PHE A 393 12.16 -17.55 0.55
CA PHE A 393 12.50 -17.15 -0.81
C PHE A 393 12.33 -18.31 -1.81
N ASN A 394 11.07 -18.73 -1.96
CA ASN A 394 10.63 -19.79 -2.87
C ASN A 394 9.56 -19.28 -3.85
N LEU A 395 9.28 -20.06 -4.90
CA LEU A 395 8.41 -19.64 -6.01
C LEU A 395 6.97 -19.37 -5.58
N ARG A 396 6.42 -20.18 -4.66
CA ARG A 396 5.04 -20.02 -4.15
C ARG A 396 4.87 -18.67 -3.45
N ASN A 397 5.79 -18.34 -2.54
CA ASN A 397 5.74 -17.08 -1.80
C ASN A 397 5.99 -15.89 -2.71
N TYR A 398 6.89 -16.03 -3.68
CA TYR A 398 7.17 -15.00 -4.68
C TYR A 398 5.93 -14.65 -5.51
N PHE A 399 5.22 -15.65 -6.05
CA PHE A 399 3.98 -15.41 -6.79
C PHE A 399 2.89 -14.82 -5.89
N SER A 400 2.72 -15.35 -4.68
CA SER A 400 1.74 -14.81 -3.72
C SER A 400 1.98 -13.34 -3.40
N TYR A 401 3.25 -12.92 -3.31
CA TYR A 401 3.66 -11.55 -3.07
C TYR A 401 3.50 -10.65 -4.30
N ALA A 402 4.08 -11.05 -5.45
CA ALA A 402 4.08 -10.23 -6.65
C ALA A 402 2.66 -10.03 -7.19
N LEU A 403 1.85 -11.08 -7.13
CA LEU A 403 0.46 -11.13 -7.63
C LEU A 403 -0.58 -10.98 -6.51
N TYR A 404 -0.19 -10.48 -5.33
CA TYR A 404 -1.11 -10.29 -4.22
C TYR A 404 -2.33 -9.47 -4.67
N SER A 405 -3.48 -10.12 -4.78
CA SER A 405 -4.61 -9.63 -5.57
C SER A 405 -5.14 -8.27 -5.13
N PRO A 406 -5.27 -7.98 -3.82
CA PRO A 406 -5.68 -6.66 -3.36
C PRO A 406 -4.79 -5.51 -3.83
N LEU A 407 -3.52 -5.79 -4.14
CA LEU A 407 -2.56 -4.75 -4.52
C LEU A 407 -2.00 -4.90 -5.95
N TYR A 408 -2.40 -5.93 -6.71
CA TYR A 408 -1.86 -6.25 -8.03
C TYR A 408 -2.11 -5.14 -9.06
N LEU A 409 -3.34 -4.62 -9.15
CA LEU A 409 -3.74 -3.68 -10.21
C LEU A 409 -3.17 -2.27 -9.99
N ALA A 410 -3.54 -1.61 -8.88
CA ALA A 410 -3.05 -0.27 -8.56
C ALA A 410 -2.87 -0.07 -7.04
N GLY A 411 -2.48 -1.13 -6.31
CA GLY A 411 -2.25 -1.01 -4.88
C GLY A 411 -0.90 -0.35 -4.55
N PRO A 412 -0.74 0.21 -3.33
CA PRO A 412 0.57 0.58 -2.83
C PRO A 412 1.60 -0.55 -2.88
N ILE A 413 2.88 -0.18 -2.91
CA ILE A 413 4.00 -1.14 -2.90
C ILE A 413 4.36 -1.48 -1.46
N LEU A 414 4.43 -2.78 -1.19
CA LEU A 414 4.99 -3.37 0.03
C LEU A 414 6.32 -4.04 -0.34
N THR A 415 7.27 -4.12 0.59
CA THR A 415 8.48 -4.94 0.41
C THR A 415 8.17 -6.41 0.63
N PHE A 416 9.04 -7.31 0.16
CA PHE A 416 8.86 -8.73 0.39
C PHE A 416 8.98 -9.08 1.88
N ASN A 417 9.98 -8.51 2.57
CA ASN A 417 10.16 -8.75 4.00
C ASN A 417 8.93 -8.33 4.83
N ASP A 418 8.37 -7.14 4.58
CA ASP A 418 7.19 -6.67 5.30
C ASP A 418 5.94 -7.49 4.93
N TYR A 419 5.77 -7.87 3.66
CA TYR A 419 4.71 -8.80 3.26
C TYR A 419 4.79 -10.12 4.03
N ILE A 420 5.95 -10.79 4.05
CA ILE A 420 6.15 -12.06 4.76
C ILE A 420 5.89 -11.91 6.26
N HIS A 421 6.32 -10.80 6.88
CA HIS A 421 6.04 -10.53 8.28
C HIS A 421 4.53 -10.42 8.56
N GLN A 422 3.81 -9.65 7.76
CA GLN A 422 2.36 -9.44 7.91
C GLN A 422 1.54 -10.72 7.65
N GLN A 423 2.07 -11.67 6.87
CA GLN A 423 1.47 -12.99 6.70
C GLN A 423 1.56 -13.84 7.98
N HIS A 424 2.64 -13.71 8.75
CA HIS A 424 2.82 -14.39 10.04
C HIS A 424 2.05 -13.69 11.17
N TYR A 425 2.13 -12.36 11.24
CA TYR A 425 1.62 -11.57 12.35
C TYR A 425 0.69 -10.47 11.85
N GLN A 426 -0.54 -10.46 12.35
CA GLN A 426 -1.44 -9.35 12.07
C GLN A 426 -0.98 -8.10 12.82
N LEU A 427 -0.86 -6.98 12.11
CA LEU A 427 -0.46 -5.71 12.71
C LEU A 427 -1.55 -5.14 13.62
N HIS A 428 -1.14 -4.56 14.75
CA HIS A 428 -2.03 -3.84 15.68
C HIS A 428 -2.72 -2.63 15.05
N SER A 429 -2.13 -2.09 14.00
CA SER A 429 -2.73 -1.02 13.21
C SER A 429 -4.07 -1.48 12.61
N ILE A 430 -4.21 -2.76 12.25
CA ILE A 430 -5.40 -3.32 11.62
C ILE A 430 -6.49 -3.57 12.67
N SER A 431 -7.38 -2.58 12.81
CA SER A 431 -8.58 -2.64 13.65
C SER A 431 -9.84 -2.51 12.81
N LYS A 432 -10.89 -3.27 13.17
CA LYS A 432 -12.20 -3.23 12.47
C LYS A 432 -12.78 -1.82 12.41
N ILE A 433 -12.72 -1.08 13.52
CA ILE A 433 -13.24 0.29 13.60
C ILE A 433 -12.43 1.21 12.68
N ARG A 434 -11.10 1.09 12.67
CA ARG A 434 -10.24 1.89 11.81
C ARG A 434 -10.52 1.60 10.32
N THR A 435 -10.59 0.32 9.95
CA THR A 435 -10.91 -0.09 8.58
C THR A 435 -12.30 0.38 8.14
N LEU A 436 -13.30 0.34 9.02
CA LEU A 436 -14.63 0.90 8.75
C LEU A 436 -14.58 2.41 8.50
N LEU A 437 -13.93 3.18 9.39
CA LEU A 437 -13.79 4.62 9.22
C LEU A 437 -12.99 4.99 7.96
N TYR A 438 -11.95 4.23 7.63
CA TYR A 438 -11.22 4.38 6.36
C TYR A 438 -12.14 4.12 5.16
N GLY A 439 -12.98 3.08 5.23
CA GLY A 439 -14.01 2.79 4.22
C GLY A 439 -15.01 3.93 4.05
N ILE A 440 -15.50 4.51 5.15
CA ILE A 440 -16.39 5.68 5.11
C ILE A 440 -15.70 6.87 4.43
N ARG A 441 -14.42 7.15 4.75
CA ARG A 441 -13.65 8.22 4.06
C ARG A 441 -13.51 7.94 2.57
N PHE A 442 -13.27 6.68 2.19
CA PHE A 442 -13.22 6.30 0.79
C PHE A 442 -14.56 6.58 0.09
N LEU A 443 -15.69 6.17 0.67
CA LEU A 443 -17.02 6.43 0.13
C LEU A 443 -17.32 7.94 0.00
N LEU A 444 -16.95 8.74 1.00
CA LEU A 444 -17.09 10.21 0.92
C LEU A 444 -16.20 10.81 -0.19
N THR A 445 -15.01 10.25 -0.42
CA THR A 445 -14.10 10.68 -1.50
C THR A 445 -14.68 10.32 -2.87
N LEU A 446 -15.23 9.10 -3.00
CA LEU A 446 -15.90 8.64 -4.22
C LEU A 446 -17.14 9.49 -4.51
N LEU A 447 -17.96 9.75 -3.50
CA LEU A 447 -19.13 10.64 -3.62
C LEU A 447 -18.71 12.05 -4.04
N CYS A 448 -17.63 12.59 -3.48
CA CYS A 448 -17.09 13.89 -3.89
C CYS A 448 -16.72 13.92 -5.38
N MET A 449 -16.02 12.89 -5.86
CA MET A 449 -15.71 12.77 -7.30
C MET A 449 -16.98 12.65 -8.14
N GLU A 450 -17.94 11.81 -7.75
CA GLU A 450 -19.21 11.70 -8.47
C GLU A 450 -19.94 13.04 -8.54
N LEU A 451 -20.04 13.78 -7.43
CA LEU A 451 -20.64 15.11 -7.43
C LEU A 451 -19.91 16.07 -8.38
N ILE A 452 -18.58 16.13 -8.32
CA ILE A 452 -17.79 16.99 -9.23
C ILE A 452 -18.09 16.64 -10.70
N LEU A 453 -18.12 15.36 -11.07
CA LEU A 453 -18.38 14.95 -12.46
C LEU A 453 -19.81 15.23 -12.94
N HIS A 454 -20.79 15.38 -12.04
CA HIS A 454 -22.17 15.74 -12.41
C HIS A 454 -22.41 17.25 -12.51
N TYR A 455 -21.51 18.07 -11.96
CA TYR A 455 -21.68 19.51 -11.89
C TYR A 455 -20.59 20.30 -12.62
N ILE A 456 -19.41 19.71 -12.85
CA ILE A 456 -18.24 20.35 -13.46
C ILE A 456 -17.69 19.46 -14.58
N TYR A 457 -18.04 19.78 -15.83
CA TYR A 457 -17.74 18.97 -17.02
C TYR A 457 -16.38 19.32 -17.67
N VAL A 458 -15.37 19.57 -16.85
CA VAL A 458 -14.11 20.15 -17.32
C VAL A 458 -13.30 19.20 -18.21
N VAL A 459 -13.38 17.88 -17.99
CA VAL A 459 -12.64 16.93 -18.83
C VAL A 459 -13.29 16.86 -20.21
N ALA A 460 -14.62 16.79 -20.27
CA ALA A 460 -15.37 16.84 -21.52
C ALA A 460 -15.07 18.13 -22.31
N ILE A 461 -15.09 19.28 -21.62
CA ILE A 461 -14.72 20.58 -22.22
C ILE A 461 -13.30 20.52 -22.78
N SER A 462 -12.32 20.00 -22.02
CA SER A 462 -10.93 19.93 -22.49
C SER A 462 -10.75 19.01 -23.71
N LYS A 463 -11.61 18.01 -23.87
CA LYS A 463 -11.56 17.03 -24.97
C LYS A 463 -12.32 17.47 -26.22
N SER A 464 -13.20 18.45 -26.13
CA SER A 464 -13.99 18.93 -27.26
C SER A 464 -13.28 19.99 -28.11
N SER A 465 -11.93 20.10 -28.02
CA SER A 465 -11.13 21.13 -28.69
C SER A 465 -11.74 22.54 -28.58
N PRO A 466 -11.93 23.05 -27.35
CA PRO A 466 -12.71 24.26 -27.14
C PRO A 466 -11.92 25.49 -27.62
N ASP A 467 -12.67 26.49 -28.08
CA ASP A 467 -12.11 27.82 -28.28
C ASP A 467 -11.94 28.50 -26.93
N TRP A 468 -10.70 28.58 -26.45
CA TRP A 468 -10.38 29.13 -25.13
C TRP A 468 -10.64 30.64 -25.03
N SER A 469 -10.72 31.36 -26.16
CA SER A 469 -10.95 32.81 -26.20
C SER A 469 -12.36 33.21 -25.71
N VAL A 470 -13.30 32.27 -25.75
CA VAL A 470 -14.69 32.46 -25.29
C VAL A 470 -14.78 32.54 -23.76
N TYR A 471 -13.78 32.03 -23.04
CA TYR A 471 -13.77 32.01 -21.58
C TYR A 471 -13.05 33.21 -21.01
N THR A 472 -13.63 33.79 -19.97
CA THR A 472 -12.94 34.81 -19.17
C THR A 472 -11.70 34.23 -18.50
N PRO A 473 -10.68 35.06 -18.16
CA PRO A 473 -9.50 34.61 -17.44
C PRO A 473 -9.85 33.86 -16.14
N PHE A 474 -10.90 34.32 -15.43
CA PHE A 474 -11.35 33.66 -14.21
C PHE A 474 -11.94 32.28 -14.50
N GLN A 475 -12.84 32.14 -15.48
CA GLN A 475 -13.39 30.83 -15.88
C GLN A 475 -12.29 29.86 -16.30
N LEU A 476 -11.33 30.32 -17.13
CA LEU A 476 -10.22 29.49 -17.57
C LEU A 476 -9.36 29.01 -16.39
N SER A 477 -9.08 29.90 -15.44
CA SER A 477 -8.35 29.54 -14.22
C SER A 477 -9.11 28.50 -13.37
N MET A 478 -10.44 28.60 -13.29
CA MET A 478 -11.27 27.65 -12.54
C MET A 478 -11.37 26.29 -13.22
N LEU A 479 -11.48 26.26 -14.56
CA LEU A 479 -11.40 25.02 -15.33
C LEU A 479 -10.05 24.33 -15.08
N GLY A 480 -8.93 25.05 -15.20
CA GLY A 480 -7.61 24.50 -14.87
C GLY A 480 -7.52 23.96 -13.44
N TYR A 481 -8.03 24.71 -12.46
CA TYR A 481 -8.06 24.32 -11.05
C TYR A 481 -8.86 23.04 -10.82
N PHE A 482 -10.10 22.93 -11.33
CA PHE A 482 -10.93 21.73 -11.12
C PHE A 482 -10.43 20.52 -11.91
N ASN A 483 -9.88 20.72 -13.11
CA ASN A 483 -9.24 19.64 -13.85
C ASN A 483 -8.12 18.99 -13.03
N LEU A 484 -7.33 19.80 -12.35
CA LEU A 484 -6.26 19.33 -11.47
C LEU A 484 -6.79 18.56 -10.24
N HIS A 485 -7.94 18.96 -9.69
CA HIS A 485 -8.61 18.21 -8.63
C HIS A 485 -9.15 16.86 -9.11
N ILE A 486 -9.72 16.82 -10.32
CA ILE A 486 -10.18 15.58 -10.95
C ILE A 486 -9.00 14.66 -11.20
N ILE A 487 -7.86 15.17 -11.68
CA ILE A 487 -6.62 14.39 -11.83
C ILE A 487 -6.12 13.85 -10.49
N TRP A 488 -6.23 14.63 -9.42
CA TRP A 488 -5.85 14.16 -8.09
C TRP A 488 -6.82 13.06 -7.59
N LEU A 489 -8.13 13.27 -7.71
CA LEU A 489 -9.15 12.30 -7.29
C LEU A 489 -9.09 11.01 -8.10
N LYS A 490 -8.88 11.06 -9.42
CA LYS A 490 -8.80 9.87 -10.26
C LYS A 490 -7.63 8.96 -9.91
N LEU A 491 -6.54 9.50 -9.36
CA LEU A 491 -5.42 8.71 -8.85
C LEU A 491 -5.68 8.23 -7.42
N LEU A 492 -6.23 9.11 -6.57
CA LEU A 492 -6.50 8.81 -5.17
C LEU A 492 -7.48 7.66 -4.97
N ILE A 493 -8.57 7.66 -5.73
CA ILE A 493 -9.70 6.73 -5.51
C ILE A 493 -9.26 5.28 -5.73
N PRO A 494 -8.65 4.87 -6.86
CA PRO A 494 -8.15 3.52 -7.03
C PRO A 494 -7.14 3.13 -5.94
N TRP A 495 -6.20 4.02 -5.60
CA TRP A 495 -5.19 3.74 -4.57
C TRP A 495 -5.81 3.46 -3.20
N ARG A 496 -6.77 4.29 -2.77
CA ARG A 496 -7.51 4.08 -1.53
C ARG A 496 -8.37 2.83 -1.58
N PHE A 497 -8.99 2.54 -2.72
CA PHE A 497 -9.79 1.33 -2.89
C PHE A 497 -8.96 0.06 -2.69
N PHE A 498 -7.82 -0.06 -3.39
CA PHE A 498 -6.94 -1.22 -3.27
C PHE A 498 -6.28 -1.32 -1.89
N ARG A 499 -5.96 -0.18 -1.26
CA ARG A 499 -5.52 -0.15 0.13
C ARG A 499 -6.62 -0.63 1.10
N LEU A 500 -7.86 -0.15 0.94
CA LEU A 500 -9.01 -0.61 1.73
C LEU A 500 -9.20 -2.12 1.59
N TRP A 501 -9.08 -2.65 0.37
CA TRP A 501 -9.15 -4.09 0.13
C TRP A 501 -8.07 -4.86 0.92
N ALA A 502 -6.81 -4.41 0.89
CA ALA A 502 -5.75 -5.02 1.68
C ALA A 502 -6.00 -4.91 3.19
N LEU A 503 -6.51 -3.77 3.68
CA LEU A 503 -6.85 -3.57 5.10
C LEU A 503 -7.98 -4.50 5.57
N ILE A 504 -8.98 -4.73 4.72
CA ILE A 504 -10.07 -5.69 4.97
C ILE A 504 -9.51 -7.13 5.00
N ASP A 505 -8.58 -7.44 4.10
CA ASP A 505 -7.93 -8.75 4.07
C ASP A 505 -7.04 -8.98 5.31
N GLY A 506 -6.42 -7.93 5.85
CA GLY A 506 -5.58 -7.99 7.04
C GLY A 506 -4.09 -7.73 6.76
N ILE A 507 -3.80 -6.93 5.73
CA ILE A 507 -2.47 -6.37 5.42
C ILE A 507 -2.57 -4.83 5.45
N ASP A 508 -1.60 -4.15 6.06
CA ASP A 508 -1.51 -2.69 6.16
C ASP A 508 -0.43 -2.13 5.22
N PRO A 509 -0.76 -1.84 3.95
CA PRO A 509 0.14 -1.13 3.04
C PRO A 509 0.20 0.38 3.35
N PRO A 510 1.26 1.09 2.91
CA PRO A 510 1.36 2.55 3.06
C PRO A 510 0.31 3.30 2.24
N GLU A 511 -0.13 4.48 2.72
CA GLU A 511 -0.98 5.40 1.94
C GLU A 511 -0.18 6.09 0.82
N ASN A 512 -0.72 6.08 -0.41
CA ASN A 512 -0.03 6.63 -1.58
C ASN A 512 -0.06 8.16 -1.68
N MET A 513 -1.11 8.82 -1.17
CA MET A 513 -1.24 10.29 -1.17
C MET A 513 -1.67 10.84 0.18
N LEU A 514 -0.87 11.77 0.68
CA LEU A 514 -0.99 12.25 2.06
C LEU A 514 -1.84 13.52 2.20
N ALA A 515 -1.95 14.33 1.13
CA ALA A 515 -2.69 15.59 1.15
C ALA A 515 -3.24 15.98 -0.25
N PRO A 516 -4.32 16.79 -0.32
CA PRO A 516 -4.73 17.47 -1.55
C PRO A 516 -3.60 18.32 -2.13
N LEU A 517 -3.49 18.37 -3.45
CA LEU A 517 -2.42 19.05 -4.17
C LEU A 517 -2.21 20.53 -3.75
N ILE A 518 -3.29 21.23 -3.37
CA ILE A 518 -3.20 22.64 -2.94
C ILE A 518 -2.39 22.78 -1.66
N GLN A 519 -2.53 21.86 -0.71
CA GLN A 519 -1.82 21.93 0.56
C GLN A 519 -0.32 21.65 0.39
N SER A 520 0.07 21.02 -0.72
CA SER A 520 1.46 20.71 -1.04
C SER A 520 2.14 21.68 -2.02
N MET A 521 1.40 22.64 -2.58
CA MET A 521 1.95 23.72 -3.42
C MET A 521 2.63 24.86 -2.64
N GLY A 522 2.70 24.79 -1.31
CA GLY A 522 3.51 25.70 -0.48
C GLY A 522 5.03 25.52 -0.59
N GLY A 523 5.50 24.61 -1.46
CA GLY A 523 6.91 24.42 -1.82
C GLY A 523 7.16 23.17 -2.66
N THR A 524 8.22 23.15 -3.48
CA THR A 524 8.61 22.01 -4.35
C THR A 524 9.01 20.75 -3.57
N ILE A 525 9.57 20.90 -2.37
CA ILE A 525 9.98 19.78 -1.50
C ILE A 525 8.75 19.10 -0.83
N PRO A 526 7.77 19.84 -0.30
CA PRO A 526 6.48 19.30 0.16
C PRO A 526 5.68 18.53 -0.90
N LEU A 527 5.67 18.99 -2.17
CA LEU A 527 4.94 18.36 -3.27
C LEU A 527 5.38 16.90 -3.52
N CYS A 528 6.69 16.69 -3.67
CA CYS A 528 7.27 15.33 -3.81
C CYS A 528 7.24 14.49 -2.51
N SER A 529 6.89 15.09 -1.37
CA SER A 529 6.71 14.37 -0.09
C SER A 529 5.25 14.01 0.19
N THR A 530 4.30 14.51 -0.57
CA THR A 530 2.86 14.24 -0.40
C THR A 530 2.27 13.38 -1.52
N TRP A 531 2.97 13.34 -2.66
CA TRP A 531 2.66 12.53 -3.83
C TRP A 531 3.55 11.28 -3.94
N GLY A 532 2.96 10.09 -4.15
CA GLY A 532 3.70 8.90 -4.57
C GLY A 532 4.65 8.30 -3.53
N GLN A 533 4.30 8.36 -2.24
CA GLN A 533 5.14 7.94 -1.11
C GLN A 533 5.75 6.53 -1.15
N PRO A 534 5.10 5.46 -1.64
CA PRO A 534 5.75 4.15 -1.71
C PRO A 534 7.04 4.16 -2.55
N LYS A 535 7.23 5.15 -3.45
CA LYS A 535 8.44 5.28 -4.26
C LYS A 535 9.62 5.98 -3.55
N ARG A 536 9.43 6.61 -2.38
CA ARG A 536 10.49 7.45 -1.75
C ARG A 536 10.94 7.01 -0.36
N LYS A 537 10.05 6.51 0.51
CA LYS A 537 10.44 6.18 1.91
C LYS A 537 11.48 5.05 2.02
N GLN A 538 11.68 4.25 0.98
CA GLN A 538 12.75 3.24 0.94
C GLN A 538 14.16 3.85 0.72
N SER A 539 14.27 5.08 0.21
CA SER A 539 15.58 5.71 -0.08
C SER A 539 16.17 6.48 1.09
N GLN A 540 15.38 6.91 2.08
CA GLN A 540 15.87 7.72 3.21
C GLN A 540 16.25 6.91 4.45
N SER A 541 15.92 5.62 4.52
CA SER A 541 16.32 4.75 5.64
C SER A 541 17.75 4.17 5.50
N SER A 542 18.46 4.47 4.41
CA SER A 542 19.84 4.01 4.16
C SER A 542 20.91 5.07 4.44
N ARG A 543 20.54 6.20 5.05
CA ARG A 543 21.48 7.15 5.66
C ARG A 543 21.08 7.42 7.10
N ILE A 544 21.49 6.49 7.98
CA ILE A 544 22.07 6.66 9.32
C ILE A 544 22.40 5.24 9.79
#